data_AF-A0A7W8LP49-F1
#
_entry.id   AF-A0A7W8LP49-F1
#
_cell.length_a   1.000
_cell.length_b   1.000
_cell.length_c   1.000
_cell.angle_alpha   90.00
_cell.angle_beta   90.00
_cell.angle_gamma   90.00
#
_symmetry.space_group_name_H-M   'P 1'
#
loop_
_entity.id
_entity.type
_entity.pdbx_description
1 polymer ?
#
loop_
_entity_poly.entity_id
_entity_poly.type
_entity_poly.pdbx_seq_one_letter_code
_entity_poly.pdbx_strand_id
1 'polypeptide(L)'
;MNRRPAALLTLALAACGAAPPVPPSAPAPSASLTASYAARPELQDADSQAVLARYGDAPGLLAALQEAYGERPADHSRPQVPALTGLDLASDRLAYVKRTGWGSVANYTAQYGAYAGTALPYSGLDWTRDGCSAPDGVGLGYREDFRPACNVHDFGYRNLKVYERTAANRLATDDAFYANMKAICAAKGWYARPACYSAAYAYYQGVRIGGGSSF
;
A
#
# COMPACT_ATOMS: atom_id res chain seq x y z
N MET A 1 -104.67 -8.94 6.71
CA MET A 1 -103.79 -8.52 5.60
C MET A 1 -103.28 -7.12 5.87
N ASN A 2 -102.01 -6.93 6.22
CA ASN A 2 -101.27 -5.70 5.91
C ASN A 2 -99.78 -5.85 6.26
N ARG A 3 -98.93 -5.68 5.24
CA ARG A 3 -97.47 -5.69 5.29
C ARG A 3 -96.98 -4.39 5.97
N ARG A 4 -95.98 -4.50 6.85
CA ARG A 4 -95.14 -3.37 7.29
C ARG A 4 -93.72 -3.54 6.72
N PRO A 5 -93.06 -2.46 6.29
CA PRO A 5 -91.82 -2.52 5.52
C PRO A 5 -90.59 -2.80 6.40
N ALA A 6 -89.63 -3.52 5.81
CA ALA A 6 -88.33 -3.83 6.40
C ALA A 6 -87.40 -2.61 6.31
N ALA A 7 -86.81 -2.23 7.44
CA ALA A 7 -85.70 -1.29 7.50
C ALA A 7 -84.37 -2.06 7.39
N LEU A 8 -83.58 -1.74 6.37
CA LEU A 8 -82.22 -2.23 6.17
C LEU A 8 -81.28 -1.45 7.10
N LEU A 9 -80.66 -2.16 8.05
CA LEU A 9 -79.60 -1.63 8.91
C LEU A 9 -78.25 -2.14 8.38
N THR A 10 -77.47 -1.27 7.76
CA THR A 10 -76.13 -1.55 7.23
C THR A 10 -75.12 -1.61 8.37
N LEU A 11 -74.50 -2.79 8.59
CA LEU A 11 -73.34 -2.94 9.46
C LEU A 11 -72.09 -2.36 8.79
N ALA A 12 -71.46 -1.37 9.41
CA ALA A 12 -70.11 -0.93 9.05
C ALA A 12 -69.07 -1.80 9.80
N LEU A 13 -68.25 -2.55 9.06
CA LEU A 13 -67.09 -3.24 9.63
C LEU A 13 -65.93 -2.26 9.78
N ALA A 14 -65.44 -2.08 11.01
CA ALA A 14 -64.17 -1.42 11.28
C ALA A 14 -63.01 -2.40 10.97
N ALA A 15 -62.26 -2.14 9.91
CA ALA A 15 -61.05 -2.88 9.58
C ALA A 15 -59.85 -2.29 10.37
N CYS A 16 -59.22 -3.10 11.22
CA CYS A 16 -57.93 -2.77 11.81
C CYS A 16 -56.85 -2.80 10.72
N GLY A 17 -56.30 -1.64 10.37
CA GLY A 17 -55.16 -1.54 9.45
C GLY A 17 -53.89 -2.05 10.12
N ALA A 18 -53.39 -3.20 9.70
CA ALA A 18 -52.02 -3.62 10.00
C ALA A 18 -51.06 -2.79 9.14
N ALA A 19 -50.12 -2.08 9.77
CA ALA A 19 -49.05 -1.39 9.06
C ALA A 19 -48.19 -2.41 8.29
N PRO A 20 -47.75 -2.10 7.06
CA PRO A 20 -46.86 -2.97 6.32
C PRO A 20 -45.54 -3.16 7.09
N PRO A 21 -44.91 -4.34 7.01
CA PRO A 21 -43.61 -4.56 7.64
C PRO A 21 -42.59 -3.55 7.08
N VAL A 22 -41.99 -2.77 7.98
CA VAL A 22 -40.86 -1.90 7.65
C VAL A 22 -39.72 -2.80 7.17
N PRO A 23 -39.18 -2.59 5.95
CA PRO A 23 -38.02 -3.35 5.50
C PRO A 23 -36.86 -3.13 6.48
N PRO A 24 -36.01 -4.14 6.72
CA PRO A 24 -34.84 -3.96 7.59
C PRO A 24 -34.04 -2.76 7.08
N SER A 25 -33.77 -1.81 7.99
CA SER A 25 -32.88 -0.68 7.73
C SER A 25 -31.56 -1.20 7.17
N ALA A 26 -31.09 -0.62 6.07
CA ALA A 26 -29.76 -0.92 5.52
C ALA A 26 -28.72 -0.85 6.65
N PRO A 27 -27.74 -1.78 6.71
CA PRO A 27 -26.67 -1.69 7.69
C PRO A 27 -26.01 -0.31 7.56
N ALA A 28 -25.76 0.34 8.70
CA ALA A 28 -24.98 1.57 8.73
C ALA A 28 -23.65 1.33 8.00
N PRO A 29 -23.13 2.29 7.23
CA PRO A 29 -21.83 2.12 6.59
C PRO A 29 -20.81 1.76 7.67
N SER A 30 -20.13 0.62 7.49
CA SER A 30 -19.08 0.18 8.40
C SER A 30 -18.05 1.31 8.51
N ALA A 31 -17.79 1.78 9.73
CA ALA A 31 -16.77 2.78 9.95
C ALA A 31 -15.41 2.24 9.49
N SER A 32 -14.66 3.08 8.80
CA SER A 32 -13.37 2.68 8.25
C SER A 32 -12.38 2.24 9.34
N LEU A 33 -11.50 1.28 9.02
CA LEU A 33 -10.48 0.79 9.96
C LEU A 33 -9.60 1.93 10.50
N THR A 34 -9.39 2.98 9.70
CA THR A 34 -8.52 4.11 10.03
C THR A 34 -9.29 5.36 10.46
N ALA A 35 -10.61 5.27 10.68
CA ALA A 35 -11.45 6.42 11.01
C ALA A 35 -10.96 7.21 12.25
N SER A 36 -10.38 6.52 13.24
CA SER A 36 -9.79 7.15 14.43
C SER A 36 -8.54 8.00 14.16
N TYR A 37 -7.87 7.81 13.02
CA TYR A 37 -6.70 8.59 12.62
C TYR A 37 -7.07 9.76 11.71
N ALA A 38 -8.20 9.71 11.01
CA ALA A 38 -8.55 10.70 9.99
C ALA A 38 -8.68 12.14 10.52
N ALA A 39 -9.01 12.31 11.80
CA ALA A 39 -9.13 13.61 12.46
C ALA A 39 -7.82 14.10 13.12
N ARG A 40 -6.71 13.37 12.97
CA ARG A 40 -5.44 13.71 13.62
C ARG A 40 -4.78 14.91 12.92
N PRO A 41 -4.27 15.93 13.66
CA PRO A 41 -3.79 17.19 13.08
C PRO A 41 -2.70 17.05 12.01
N GLU A 42 -1.85 16.03 12.15
CA GLU A 42 -0.70 15.74 11.31
C GLU A 42 -1.08 15.03 10.00
N LEU A 43 -2.34 14.62 9.85
CA LEU A 43 -2.90 13.96 8.66
C LEU A 43 -3.92 14.85 7.92
N GLN A 44 -4.04 16.14 8.25
CA GLN A 44 -5.05 17.03 7.66
C GLN A 44 -4.66 17.59 6.28
N ASP A 45 -3.44 17.33 5.81
CA ASP A 45 -3.05 17.70 4.45
C ASP A 45 -3.84 16.91 3.40
N ALA A 46 -4.01 17.50 2.22
CA ALA A 46 -4.85 16.95 1.16
C ALA A 46 -4.40 15.53 0.71
N ASP A 47 -3.09 15.27 0.74
CA ASP A 47 -2.51 14.02 0.30
C ASP A 47 -2.79 12.89 1.30
N SER A 48 -2.57 13.15 2.59
CA SER A 48 -2.93 12.24 3.68
C SER A 48 -4.41 11.91 3.67
N GLN A 49 -5.28 12.92 3.49
CA GLN A 49 -6.73 12.72 3.40
C GLN A 49 -7.13 11.91 2.16
N ALA A 50 -6.47 12.11 1.01
CA ALA A 50 -6.71 11.32 -0.19
C ALA A 50 -6.30 9.84 0.01
N VAL A 51 -5.18 9.58 0.69
CA VAL A 51 -4.76 8.21 1.04
C VAL A 51 -5.77 7.55 1.97
N LEU A 52 -6.21 8.25 3.02
CA LEU A 52 -7.21 7.75 3.97
C LEU A 52 -8.55 7.48 3.27
N ALA A 53 -8.98 8.35 2.36
CA ALA A 53 -10.21 8.14 1.59
C ALA A 53 -10.11 6.91 0.66
N ARG A 54 -8.94 6.68 0.05
CA ARG A 54 -8.73 5.60 -0.91
C ARG A 54 -8.48 4.24 -0.25
N TYR A 55 -7.76 4.23 0.87
CA TYR A 55 -7.22 3.02 1.50
C TYR A 55 -7.66 2.85 2.95
N GLY A 56 -8.64 3.63 3.42
CA GLY A 56 -9.01 3.67 4.83
C GLY A 56 -9.40 2.31 5.43
N ASP A 57 -9.97 1.43 4.60
CA ASP A 57 -10.42 0.09 4.97
C ASP A 57 -9.33 -0.98 4.79
N ALA A 58 -8.14 -0.58 4.32
CA ALA A 58 -7.04 -1.51 4.09
C ALA A 58 -6.30 -1.80 5.41
N PRO A 59 -6.20 -3.07 5.85
CA PRO A 59 -5.46 -3.43 7.06
C PRO A 59 -3.99 -2.99 7.02
N GLY A 60 -3.40 -2.91 5.81
CA GLY A 60 -2.03 -2.44 5.62
C GLY A 60 -1.85 -0.95 5.95
N LEU A 61 -2.84 -0.09 5.61
CA LEU A 61 -2.77 1.32 5.99
C LEU A 61 -2.92 1.48 7.50
N LEU A 62 -3.85 0.74 8.12
CA LEU A 62 -4.00 0.71 9.57
C LEU A 62 -2.68 0.32 10.25
N ALA A 63 -2.03 -0.75 9.79
CA ALA A 63 -0.73 -1.16 10.31
C ALA A 63 0.33 -0.06 10.14
N ALA A 64 0.40 0.59 8.98
CA ALA A 64 1.34 1.69 8.73
C ALA A 64 1.13 2.86 9.71
N LEU A 65 -0.11 3.24 9.98
CA LEU A 65 -0.43 4.31 10.93
C LEU A 65 -0.09 3.89 12.36
N GLN A 66 -0.47 2.68 12.78
CA GLN A 66 -0.10 2.15 14.10
C GLN A 66 1.43 2.14 14.31
N GLU A 67 2.21 1.79 13.29
CA GLU A 67 3.68 1.86 13.35
C GLU A 67 4.16 3.32 13.50
N ALA A 68 3.55 4.25 12.76
CA ALA A 68 3.92 5.67 12.81
C ALA A 68 3.66 6.32 14.18
N TYR A 69 2.55 5.95 14.84
CA TYR A 69 2.18 6.43 16.17
C TYR A 69 2.83 5.64 17.32
N GLY A 70 3.60 4.60 17.01
CA GLY A 70 4.25 3.75 18.04
C GLY A 70 3.28 2.85 18.80
N GLU A 71 2.09 2.63 18.27
CA GLU A 71 1.08 1.72 18.83
C GLU A 71 1.43 0.25 18.56
N ARG A 72 2.34 0.01 17.60
CA ARG A 72 2.96 -1.30 17.33
C ARG A 72 4.43 -1.13 16.93
N PRO A 73 5.27 -2.17 17.07
CA PRO A 73 6.63 -2.15 16.57
C PRO A 73 6.67 -1.93 15.05
N ALA A 74 7.58 -1.07 14.60
CA ALA A 74 7.83 -0.86 13.18
C ALA A 74 8.45 -2.11 12.55
N ASP A 75 7.84 -2.61 11.47
CA ASP A 75 8.35 -3.77 10.75
C ASP A 75 9.20 -3.32 9.55
N HIS A 76 10.53 -3.45 9.66
CA HIS A 76 11.44 -3.21 8.55
C HIS A 76 12.06 -4.51 8.03
N SER A 77 11.33 -5.63 8.16
CA SER A 77 11.74 -6.91 7.61
C SER A 77 12.02 -6.80 6.11
N ARG A 78 12.99 -7.59 5.66
CA ARG A 78 13.46 -7.60 4.28
C ARG A 78 13.40 -9.02 3.73
N PRO A 79 13.18 -9.17 2.41
CA PRO A 79 13.26 -10.47 1.77
C PRO A 79 14.61 -11.14 2.01
N GLN A 80 14.58 -12.46 2.20
CA GLN A 80 15.78 -13.26 2.33
C GLN A 80 16.55 -13.30 1.01
N VAL A 81 17.88 -13.22 1.07
CA VAL A 81 18.75 -13.20 -0.10
C VAL A 81 19.69 -14.40 -0.06
N PRO A 82 19.92 -15.09 -1.20
CA PRO A 82 20.90 -16.16 -1.26
C PRO A 82 22.32 -15.68 -0.93
N ALA A 83 23.16 -16.59 -0.44
CA ALA A 83 24.58 -16.35 -0.25
C ALA A 83 25.32 -16.33 -1.60
N LEU A 84 26.38 -15.53 -1.68
CA LEU A 84 27.36 -15.61 -2.77
C LEU A 84 28.30 -16.79 -2.47
N THR A 85 28.47 -17.69 -3.43
CA THR A 85 29.19 -18.95 -3.23
C THR A 85 30.54 -18.99 -3.94
N GLY A 86 30.72 -18.19 -5.00
CA GLY A 86 31.91 -18.25 -5.86
C GLY A 86 31.92 -19.44 -6.82
N LEU A 87 30.85 -20.25 -6.85
CA LEU A 87 30.81 -21.51 -7.60
C LEU A 87 30.20 -21.35 -8.99
N ASP A 88 29.25 -20.43 -9.15
CA ASP A 88 28.57 -20.17 -10.42
C ASP A 88 28.30 -18.68 -10.60
N LEU A 89 28.86 -18.12 -11.67
CA LEU A 89 28.75 -16.70 -11.99
C LEU A 89 27.29 -16.27 -12.20
N ALA A 90 26.44 -17.13 -12.77
CA ALA A 90 25.04 -16.80 -13.00
C ALA A 90 24.24 -16.72 -11.69
N SER A 91 24.38 -17.73 -10.83
CA SER A 91 23.76 -17.78 -9.50
C SER A 91 24.27 -16.67 -8.60
N ASP A 92 25.57 -16.40 -8.61
CA ASP A 92 26.15 -15.33 -7.79
C ASP A 92 25.73 -13.93 -8.28
N ARG A 93 25.64 -13.72 -9.60
CA ARG A 93 25.06 -12.48 -10.15
C ARG A 93 23.62 -12.29 -9.69
N LEU A 94 22.80 -13.34 -9.73
CA LEU A 94 21.42 -13.27 -9.26
C LEU A 94 21.34 -13.00 -7.75
N ALA A 95 22.17 -13.66 -6.95
CA ALA A 95 22.27 -13.42 -5.51
C ALA A 95 22.72 -11.98 -5.21
N TYR A 96 23.65 -11.43 -6.01
CA TYR A 96 24.08 -10.04 -5.92
C TYR A 96 22.95 -9.05 -6.26
N VAL A 97 22.21 -9.31 -7.34
CA VAL A 97 21.03 -8.52 -7.73
C VAL A 97 20.01 -8.50 -6.59
N LYS A 98 19.68 -9.66 -6.03
CA LYS A 98 18.74 -9.78 -4.90
C LYS A 98 19.25 -9.07 -3.66
N ARG A 99 20.53 -9.25 -3.30
CA ARG A 99 21.16 -8.54 -2.17
C ARG A 99 21.11 -7.02 -2.31
N THR A 100 21.32 -6.53 -3.53
CA THR A 100 21.37 -5.10 -3.81
C THR A 100 19.96 -4.50 -3.90
N GLY A 101 19.06 -5.13 -4.65
CA GLY A 101 17.68 -4.68 -4.87
C GLY A 101 16.72 -4.94 -3.71
N TRP A 102 17.00 -5.88 -2.83
CA TRP A 102 16.20 -6.13 -1.61
C TRP A 102 16.85 -5.57 -0.33
N GLY A 103 18.07 -5.03 -0.47
CA GLY A 103 18.85 -4.42 0.60
C GLY A 103 18.41 -3.01 0.98
N SER A 104 19.11 -2.44 1.95
CA SER A 104 18.86 -1.06 2.40
C SER A 104 19.29 -0.03 1.35
N VAL A 105 18.75 1.18 1.45
CA VAL A 105 19.22 2.34 0.67
C VAL A 105 20.73 2.52 0.79
N ALA A 106 21.28 2.39 2.00
CA ALA A 106 22.73 2.51 2.23
C ALA A 106 23.53 1.41 1.49
N ASN A 107 23.05 0.16 1.51
CA ASN A 107 23.67 -0.93 0.75
C ASN A 107 23.64 -0.63 -0.75
N TYR A 108 22.48 -0.26 -1.28
CA TYR A 108 22.34 0.11 -2.69
C TYR A 108 23.28 1.26 -3.08
N THR A 109 23.32 2.34 -2.29
CA THR A 109 24.20 3.49 -2.56
C THR A 109 25.67 3.09 -2.60
N ALA A 110 26.12 2.22 -1.68
CA ALA A 110 27.48 1.71 -1.68
C ALA A 110 27.79 0.90 -2.94
N GLN A 111 26.89 -0.01 -3.34
CA GLN A 111 27.05 -0.83 -4.53
C GLN A 111 27.00 0.01 -5.83
N TYR A 112 26.09 0.97 -5.90
CA TYR A 112 25.99 1.91 -7.01
C TYR A 112 27.29 2.70 -7.18
N GLY A 113 27.88 3.17 -6.08
CA GLY A 113 29.18 3.86 -6.09
C GLY A 113 30.33 2.95 -6.53
N ALA A 114 30.33 1.68 -6.08
CA ALA A 114 31.35 0.70 -6.47
C ALA A 114 31.31 0.37 -7.98
N TYR A 115 30.12 0.45 -8.60
CA TYR A 115 29.92 0.26 -10.03
C TYR A 115 30.16 1.51 -10.89
N ALA A 116 30.39 2.67 -10.27
CA ALA A 116 30.57 3.91 -11.01
C ALA A 116 31.80 3.83 -11.94
N GLY A 117 31.56 3.85 -13.25
CA GLY A 117 32.62 3.75 -14.26
C GLY A 117 33.22 2.36 -14.44
N THR A 118 32.59 1.31 -13.90
CA THR A 118 33.02 -0.10 -14.06
C THR A 118 31.84 -1.03 -14.36
N ALA A 119 32.14 -2.23 -14.84
CA ALA A 119 31.18 -3.31 -15.06
C ALA A 119 31.43 -4.51 -14.13
N LEU A 120 32.27 -4.34 -13.10
CA LEU A 120 32.67 -5.39 -12.17
C LEU A 120 31.88 -5.31 -10.84
N PRO A 121 31.67 -6.44 -10.15
CA PRO A 121 32.10 -7.79 -10.51
C PRO A 121 31.22 -8.49 -11.56
N TYR A 122 29.98 -8.05 -11.75
CA TYR A 122 29.03 -8.64 -12.70
C TYR A 122 28.65 -7.64 -13.81
N SER A 123 29.03 -7.96 -15.04
CA SER A 123 28.72 -7.14 -16.22
C SER A 123 27.26 -7.28 -16.66
N GLY A 124 26.73 -6.24 -17.29
CA GLY A 124 25.39 -6.25 -17.90
C GLY A 124 24.24 -5.92 -16.96
N LEU A 125 24.53 -5.58 -15.70
CA LEU A 125 23.51 -5.08 -14.78
C LEU A 125 23.01 -3.70 -15.21
N ASP A 126 21.70 -3.50 -15.14
CA ASP A 126 21.05 -2.22 -15.39
C ASP A 126 21.04 -1.38 -14.10
N TRP A 127 21.85 -0.31 -14.09
CA TRP A 127 21.93 0.66 -13.00
C TRP A 127 21.18 1.97 -13.29
N THR A 128 20.40 2.02 -14.38
CA THR A 128 19.58 3.18 -14.70
C THR A 128 18.47 3.36 -13.65
N ARG A 129 18.15 4.62 -13.40
CA ARG A 129 17.15 5.04 -12.40
C ARG A 129 16.37 6.22 -12.95
N ASP A 130 15.06 6.10 -12.92
CA ASP A 130 14.11 7.17 -13.25
C ASP A 130 13.41 7.72 -12.00
N GLY A 131 13.70 7.12 -10.84
CA GLY A 131 13.19 7.57 -9.55
C GLY A 131 11.73 7.19 -9.37
N CYS A 132 11.03 7.87 -8.47
CA CYS A 132 9.69 7.42 -8.10
C CYS A 132 8.65 7.71 -9.16
N SER A 133 7.99 6.67 -9.65
CA SER A 133 6.68 6.78 -10.30
C SER A 133 5.62 6.86 -9.20
N ALA A 134 5.27 8.08 -8.79
CA ALA A 134 4.22 8.30 -7.80
C ALA A 134 2.86 7.87 -8.38
N PRO A 135 1.93 7.31 -7.58
CA PRO A 135 0.60 7.03 -8.07
C PRO A 135 -0.11 8.33 -8.47
N ASP A 136 -0.75 8.35 -9.64
CA ASP A 136 -1.54 9.51 -10.08
C ASP A 136 -2.69 9.80 -9.11
N GLY A 137 -2.93 11.08 -8.84
CA GLY A 137 -4.11 11.55 -8.09
C GLY A 137 -4.02 11.51 -6.56
N VAL A 138 -2.88 11.13 -5.97
CA VAL A 138 -2.66 11.18 -4.50
C VAL A 138 -1.67 12.25 -4.05
N GLY A 139 -1.11 13.04 -4.98
CA GLY A 139 -0.44 14.31 -4.71
C GLY A 139 0.80 14.30 -3.81
N LEU A 140 1.24 13.13 -3.36
CA LEU A 140 1.86 12.84 -2.06
C LEU A 140 3.01 13.71 -1.54
N GLY A 141 3.65 14.60 -2.31
CA GLY A 141 4.79 15.42 -1.85
C GLY A 141 6.06 14.62 -1.48
N TYR A 142 5.97 13.29 -1.30
CA TYR A 142 7.04 12.39 -0.85
C TYR A 142 7.89 11.83 -1.99
N ARG A 143 7.69 12.27 -3.24
CA ARG A 143 8.47 11.80 -4.40
C ARG A 143 9.97 11.92 -4.14
N GLU A 144 10.40 13.07 -3.63
CA GLU A 144 11.82 13.33 -3.37
C GLU A 144 12.33 12.64 -2.10
N ASP A 145 11.48 12.53 -1.08
CA ASP A 145 11.77 11.77 0.14
C ASP A 145 12.01 10.28 -0.18
N PHE A 146 11.18 9.69 -1.04
CA PHE A 146 11.27 8.26 -1.39
C PHE A 146 12.18 7.97 -2.58
N ARG A 147 12.71 8.99 -3.26
CA ARG A 147 13.64 8.82 -4.39
C ARG A 147 14.78 7.82 -4.08
N PRO A 148 15.42 7.82 -2.90
CA PRO A 148 16.42 6.80 -2.58
C PRO A 148 15.86 5.37 -2.57
N ALA A 149 14.66 5.15 -2.04
CA ALA A 149 13.99 3.84 -2.03
C ALA A 149 13.58 3.40 -3.44
N CYS A 150 13.07 4.34 -4.25
CA CYS A 150 12.71 4.09 -5.65
C CYS A 150 13.92 3.66 -6.48
N ASN A 151 15.09 4.27 -6.27
CA ASN A 151 16.31 3.84 -6.96
C ASN A 151 16.70 2.38 -6.65
N VAL A 152 16.46 1.91 -5.41
CA VAL A 152 16.68 0.50 -5.05
C VAL A 152 15.67 -0.41 -5.76
N HIS A 153 14.40 0.02 -5.79
CA HIS A 153 13.31 -0.69 -6.47
C HIS A 153 13.59 -0.83 -7.96
N ASP A 154 13.95 0.26 -8.64
CA ASP A 154 14.30 0.30 -10.07
C ASP A 154 15.39 -0.73 -10.38
N PHE A 155 16.47 -0.76 -9.61
CA PHE A 155 17.55 -1.72 -9.80
C PHE A 155 17.07 -3.17 -9.67
N GLY A 156 16.34 -3.49 -8.59
CA GLY A 156 15.80 -4.84 -8.39
C GLY A 156 14.87 -5.23 -9.54
N TYR A 157 13.98 -4.31 -9.92
CA TYR A 157 12.96 -4.52 -10.93
C TYR A 157 13.56 -4.77 -12.32
N ARG A 158 14.44 -3.86 -12.77
CA ARG A 158 15.09 -3.91 -14.09
C ARG A 158 15.92 -5.17 -14.27
N ASN A 159 16.67 -5.57 -13.25
CA ASN A 159 17.55 -6.73 -13.34
C ASN A 159 16.80 -8.05 -13.14
N LEU A 160 15.89 -8.17 -12.16
CA LEU A 160 15.15 -9.42 -11.94
C LEU A 160 14.16 -9.72 -13.06
N LYS A 161 13.61 -8.69 -13.72
CA LYS A 161 12.82 -8.86 -14.95
C LYS A 161 13.59 -9.58 -16.07
N VAL A 162 14.91 -9.38 -16.14
CA VAL A 162 15.77 -9.98 -17.17
C VAL A 162 16.33 -11.32 -16.70
N TYR A 163 16.87 -11.37 -15.48
CA TYR A 163 17.63 -12.53 -15.00
C TYR A 163 16.78 -13.60 -14.31
N GLU A 164 15.62 -13.25 -13.74
CA GLU A 164 14.73 -14.23 -13.09
C GLU A 164 13.30 -13.68 -12.90
N ARG A 165 12.52 -13.63 -13.99
CA ARG A 165 11.18 -13.02 -13.99
C ARG A 165 10.15 -13.92 -13.33
N THR A 166 9.89 -13.69 -12.05
CA THR A 166 8.85 -14.41 -11.28
C THR A 166 7.97 -13.45 -10.47
N ALA A 167 6.72 -13.83 -10.23
CA ALA A 167 5.82 -13.08 -9.36
C ALA A 167 6.36 -12.95 -7.92
N ALA A 168 7.09 -13.97 -7.44
CA ALA A 168 7.74 -13.96 -6.13
C ALA A 168 8.86 -12.92 -6.05
N ASN A 169 9.73 -12.83 -7.07
CA ASN A 169 10.78 -11.82 -7.11
C ASN A 169 10.23 -10.40 -7.22
N ARG A 170 9.14 -10.21 -7.97
CA ARG A 170 8.45 -8.92 -8.01
C ARG A 170 7.91 -8.55 -6.63
N LEU A 171 7.18 -9.47 -5.98
CA LEU A 171 6.64 -9.24 -4.64
C LEU A 171 7.75 -8.88 -3.65
N ALA A 172 8.85 -9.64 -3.62
CA ALA A 172 10.00 -9.35 -2.78
C ALA A 172 10.61 -7.94 -3.07
N THR A 173 10.66 -7.54 -4.35
CA THR A 173 11.15 -6.22 -4.74
C THR A 173 10.21 -5.11 -4.25
N ASP A 174 8.89 -5.28 -4.38
CA ASP A 174 7.87 -4.36 -3.87
C ASP A 174 7.92 -4.27 -2.33
N ASP A 175 8.09 -5.41 -1.63
CA ASP A 175 8.18 -5.46 -0.17
C ASP A 175 9.45 -4.76 0.35
N ALA A 176 10.59 -4.98 -0.31
CA ALA A 176 11.83 -4.27 0.01
C ALA A 176 11.71 -2.75 -0.22
N PHE A 177 10.98 -2.34 -1.26
CA PHE A 177 10.68 -0.94 -1.51
C PHE A 177 9.86 -0.33 -0.36
N TYR A 178 8.82 -1.01 0.10
CA TYR A 178 8.03 -0.56 1.23
C TYR A 178 8.85 -0.48 2.52
N ALA A 179 9.67 -1.50 2.81
CA ALA A 179 10.56 -1.50 3.97
C ALA A 179 11.55 -0.31 3.93
N ASN A 180 12.09 0.03 2.76
CA ASN A 180 12.97 1.19 2.58
C ASN A 180 12.23 2.52 2.78
N MET A 181 11.01 2.68 2.26
CA MET A 181 10.20 3.88 2.51
C MET A 181 9.85 4.04 3.98
N LYS A 182 9.45 2.95 4.66
CA LYS A 182 9.18 2.99 6.11
C LYS A 182 10.42 3.38 6.90
N ALA A 183 11.60 2.90 6.53
CA ALA A 183 12.86 3.29 7.19
C ALA A 183 13.16 4.80 7.02
N ILE A 184 12.86 5.39 5.86
CA ILE A 184 12.95 6.83 5.64
C ILE A 184 11.95 7.58 6.54
N CYS A 185 10.72 7.09 6.65
CA CYS A 185 9.70 7.70 7.49
C CYS A 185 10.02 7.61 8.99
N ALA A 186 10.63 6.52 9.45
CA ALA A 186 11.02 6.34 10.84
C ALA A 186 12.01 7.43 11.31
N ALA A 187 12.85 7.94 10.41
CA ALA A 187 13.79 9.02 10.71
C ALA A 187 13.14 10.41 10.81
N LYS A 188 11.89 10.58 10.35
CA LYS A 188 11.16 11.85 10.47
C LYS A 188 10.69 12.09 11.89
N GLY A 189 10.52 13.36 12.25
CA GLY A 189 9.94 13.78 13.53
C GLY A 189 8.49 13.33 13.68
N TRP A 190 8.01 13.29 14.92
CA TRP A 190 6.70 12.71 15.27
C TRP A 190 5.53 13.29 14.46
N TYR A 191 5.56 14.58 14.11
CA TYR A 191 4.50 15.26 13.37
C TYR A 191 4.46 14.84 11.88
N ALA A 192 5.62 14.72 11.23
CA ALA A 192 5.67 14.37 9.80
C ALA A 192 5.61 12.85 9.55
N ARG A 193 5.82 12.04 10.59
CA ARG A 193 5.93 10.58 10.47
C ARG A 193 4.62 9.91 10.02
N PRO A 194 3.42 10.20 10.57
CA PRO A 194 2.17 9.57 10.14
C PRO A 194 1.86 9.78 8.65
N ALA A 195 1.97 11.01 8.17
CA ALA A 195 1.77 11.34 6.75
C ALA A 195 2.79 10.62 5.84
N CYS A 196 4.04 10.47 6.29
CA CYS A 196 5.03 9.71 5.54
C CYS A 196 4.68 8.22 5.46
N TYR A 197 4.25 7.59 6.55
CA TYR A 197 3.86 6.18 6.55
C TYR A 197 2.61 5.92 5.70
N SER A 198 1.62 6.82 5.74
CA SER A 198 0.42 6.72 4.88
C SER A 198 0.82 6.83 3.40
N ALA A 199 1.68 7.78 3.05
CA ALA A 199 2.23 7.89 1.70
C ALA A 199 3.02 6.65 1.29
N ALA A 200 3.93 6.14 2.14
CA ALA A 200 4.70 4.92 1.88
C ALA A 200 3.79 3.73 1.54
N TYR A 201 2.67 3.60 2.24
CA TYR A 201 1.66 2.58 1.94
C TYR A 201 1.02 2.81 0.56
N ALA A 202 0.64 4.04 0.22
CA ALA A 202 0.07 4.36 -1.08
C ALA A 202 1.04 4.09 -2.25
N TYR A 203 2.33 4.43 -2.11
CA TYR A 203 3.36 4.09 -3.11
C TYR A 203 3.52 2.59 -3.28
N TYR A 204 3.54 1.83 -2.17
CA TYR A 204 3.58 0.37 -2.21
C TYR A 204 2.38 -0.19 -2.96
N GLN A 205 1.16 0.26 -2.64
CA GLN A 205 -0.04 -0.17 -3.36
C GLN A 205 0.00 0.19 -4.85
N GLY A 206 0.59 1.33 -5.21
CA GLY A 206 0.84 1.74 -6.59
C GLY A 206 1.63 0.69 -7.38
N VAL A 207 2.78 0.24 -6.86
CA VAL A 207 3.60 -0.79 -7.53
C VAL A 207 2.96 -2.18 -7.49
N ARG A 208 2.23 -2.51 -6.42
CA ARG A 208 1.52 -3.80 -6.29
C ARG A 208 0.42 -3.96 -7.34
N ILE A 209 -0.36 -2.91 -7.59
CA ILE A 209 -1.46 -2.92 -8.56
C ILE A 209 -0.94 -2.71 -9.99
N GLY A 210 -0.02 -1.74 -10.19
CA GLY A 210 0.43 -1.32 -11.52
C GLY A 210 1.60 -2.10 -12.13
N GLY A 211 2.45 -2.76 -11.33
CA GLY A 211 3.67 -3.41 -11.81
C GLY A 211 3.47 -4.75 -12.55
N GLY A 212 2.23 -5.23 -12.74
CA GLY A 212 1.97 -6.55 -13.32
C GLY A 212 2.33 -6.68 -14.78
N SER A 213 1.94 -5.69 -15.58
CA SER A 213 2.21 -5.67 -17.01
C SER A 213 3.65 -5.26 -17.34
N SER A 214 4.32 -4.54 -16.45
CA SER A 214 5.65 -3.97 -16.69
C SER A 214 6.80 -4.79 -16.11
N PHE A 215 6.55 -5.77 -15.22
CA PHE A 215 7.55 -6.71 -14.71
C PHE A 215 7.64 -7.93 -15.60
#